data_AF-A0A6M4AQ87-F1
#
_entry.id   AF-A0A6M4AQ87-F1
#
_cell.length_a   1.000
_cell.length_b   1.000
_cell.length_c   1.000
_cell.angle_alpha   90.00
_cell.angle_beta   90.00
_cell.angle_gamma   90.00
#
_symmetry.space_group_name_H-M   'P 1'
#
loop_
_entity.id
_entity.type
_entity.pdbx_description
1 polymer ?
#
loop_
_entity_poly.entity_id
_entity_poly.type
_entity_poly.pdbx_seq_one_letter_code
_entity_poly.pdbx_strand_id
1 'polypeptide(L)'
;MVRMLAFAALASVAAVSPSSAQDRTLPSSEALERMATEWDNPERIHAVGDAMEALTRALMAMPIGPLAEAAARIDPDSDLADVPADATLGDLTGHDDDMPSRLGEDARHAGRAMASMTNEMARMLPMFEAMARDMAAQWQDRMERAREER
;
A
#
# COMPACT_ATOMS: atom_id res chain seq x y z
N MET A 1 -23.46 9.85 -36.36
CA MET A 1 -24.47 8.91 -35.85
C MET A 1 -24.28 8.78 -34.35
N VAL A 2 -25.39 8.80 -33.63
CA VAL A 2 -25.55 8.87 -32.18
C VAL A 2 -25.51 7.47 -31.55
N ARG A 3 -25.18 7.43 -30.23
CA ARG A 3 -25.46 6.42 -29.19
C ARG A 3 -24.45 5.26 -29.05
N MET A 4 -23.74 5.07 -27.93
CA MET A 4 -24.09 4.97 -26.48
C MET A 4 -24.44 3.52 -26.09
N LEU A 5 -23.99 3.14 -24.88
CA LEU A 5 -24.20 1.90 -24.07
C LEU A 5 -22.98 0.95 -24.07
N ALA A 6 -22.51 0.40 -22.95
CA ALA A 6 -22.77 0.57 -21.50
C ALA A 6 -21.71 -0.31 -20.79
N PHE A 7 -20.87 0.20 -19.89
CA PHE A 7 -21.05 0.14 -18.43
C PHE A 7 -21.96 -1.00 -17.93
N ALA A 8 -21.37 -2.14 -17.55
CA ALA A 8 -22.04 -3.16 -16.75
C ALA A 8 -21.03 -4.12 -16.09
N ALA A 9 -20.52 -3.72 -14.92
CA ALA A 9 -20.01 -4.67 -13.90
C ALA A 9 -20.01 -4.01 -12.51
N LEU A 10 -21.10 -3.32 -12.17
CA LEU A 10 -21.39 -2.78 -10.84
C LEU A 10 -22.78 -3.27 -10.44
N ALA A 11 -22.89 -4.51 -9.97
CA ALA A 11 -24.06 -5.01 -9.23
C ALA A 11 -23.83 -6.43 -8.68
N SER A 12 -22.88 -6.58 -7.76
CA SER A 12 -22.83 -7.76 -6.88
C SER A 12 -22.70 -7.35 -5.42
N VAL A 13 -23.49 -6.37 -4.99
CA VAL A 13 -23.78 -6.13 -3.56
C VAL A 13 -25.15 -6.74 -3.28
N ALA A 14 -25.22 -8.06 -3.31
CA ALA A 14 -26.37 -8.80 -2.81
C ALA A 14 -25.98 -9.37 -1.44
N ALA A 15 -26.69 -8.92 -0.40
CA ALA A 15 -26.63 -9.40 0.97
C ALA A 15 -25.35 -9.11 1.76
N VAL A 16 -25.02 -7.83 1.95
CA VAL A 16 -24.37 -7.41 3.21
C VAL A 16 -25.42 -7.53 4.31
N SER A 17 -25.38 -8.66 5.02
CA SER A 17 -26.08 -8.81 6.29
C SER A 17 -25.63 -7.69 7.24
N PRO A 18 -26.55 -7.02 7.98
CA PRO A 18 -26.21 -5.97 8.95
C PRO A 18 -25.25 -6.42 10.06
N SER A 19 -25.07 -7.74 10.24
CA SER A 19 -24.16 -8.32 11.23
C SER A 19 -22.68 -8.16 10.87
N SER A 20 -22.31 -7.91 9.61
CA SER A 20 -20.91 -7.78 9.19
C SER A 20 -20.40 -6.34 9.20
N ALA A 21 -21.23 -5.36 9.56
CA ALA A 21 -20.84 -3.96 9.67
C ALA A 21 -20.28 -3.58 11.06
N GLN A 22 -20.37 -4.47 12.06
CA GLN A 22 -19.93 -4.17 13.43
C GLN A 22 -18.44 -4.47 13.67
N ASP A 23 -17.78 -5.23 12.78
CA ASP A 23 -16.41 -5.73 13.00
C ASP A 23 -15.37 -5.12 12.05
N ARG A 24 -15.71 -3.98 11.44
CA ARG A 24 -14.72 -2.98 11.04
C ARG A 24 -14.89 -1.81 11.98
N THR A 25 -14.35 -1.94 13.19
CA THR A 25 -14.01 -0.77 13.99
C THR A 25 -13.19 0.14 13.09
N LEU A 26 -13.77 1.27 12.68
CA LEU A 26 -12.95 2.37 12.17
C LEU A 26 -11.85 2.57 13.21
N PRO A 27 -10.57 2.65 12.79
CA PRO A 27 -9.48 2.85 13.73
C PRO A 27 -9.82 4.06 14.60
N SER A 28 -9.69 3.89 15.93
CA SER A 28 -10.00 4.98 16.87
C SER A 28 -9.18 6.22 16.51
N SER A 29 -9.68 7.40 16.85
CA SER A 29 -8.94 8.66 16.60
C SER A 29 -7.52 8.59 17.18
N GLU A 30 -7.37 8.00 18.37
CA GLU A 30 -6.07 7.75 18.99
C GLU A 30 -5.15 6.82 18.17
N ALA A 31 -5.72 5.79 17.51
CA ALA A 31 -4.95 4.91 16.64
C ALA A 31 -4.52 5.62 15.36
N LEU A 32 -5.39 6.47 14.78
CA LEU A 32 -5.07 7.30 13.62
C LEU A 32 -4.03 8.38 13.94
N GLU A 33 -4.11 9.00 15.12
CA GLU A 33 -3.13 9.98 15.60
C GLU A 33 -1.77 9.33 15.87
N ARG A 34 -1.74 8.13 16.47
CA ARG A 34 -0.50 7.35 16.61
C ARG A 34 0.10 7.01 15.26
N MET A 35 -0.73 6.56 14.32
CA MET A 35 -0.28 6.27 12.96
C MET A 35 0.26 7.53 12.27
N ALA A 36 -0.42 8.67 12.38
CA ALA A 36 0.06 9.95 11.86
C ALA A 36 1.42 10.34 12.46
N THR A 37 1.56 10.27 13.78
CA THR A 37 2.81 10.56 14.50
C THR A 37 3.94 9.63 14.07
N GLU A 38 3.63 8.36 13.86
CA GLU A 38 4.61 7.35 13.50
C GLU A 38 5.11 7.48 12.05
N TRP A 39 4.23 7.93 11.13
CA TRP A 39 4.56 8.21 9.73
C TRP A 39 5.16 9.61 9.51
N ASP A 40 5.03 10.53 10.47
CA ASP A 40 5.67 11.85 10.43
C ASP A 40 7.18 11.80 10.74
N ASN A 41 7.74 10.61 11.03
CA ASN A 41 9.16 10.46 11.32
C ASN A 41 9.99 10.36 10.01
N PRO A 42 10.75 11.42 9.63
CA PRO A 42 11.54 11.40 8.39
C PRO A 42 12.66 10.35 8.43
N GLU A 43 13.26 10.08 9.59
CA GLU A 43 14.32 9.08 9.72
C GLU A 43 13.82 7.68 9.36
N ARG A 44 12.57 7.36 9.72
CA ARG A 44 11.94 6.09 9.33
C ARG A 44 11.70 5.98 7.84
N ILE A 45 11.24 7.06 7.20
CA ILE A 45 11.04 7.11 5.74
C ILE A 45 12.37 6.89 5.02
N HIS A 46 13.45 7.52 5.50
CA HIS A 46 14.79 7.32 4.96
C HIS A 46 15.27 5.88 5.15
N ALA A 47 15.13 5.32 6.36
CA ALA A 47 15.54 3.96 6.67
C ALA A 47 14.84 2.90 5.80
N VAL A 48 13.54 3.08 5.52
CA VAL A 48 12.80 2.18 4.62
C VAL A 48 13.34 2.27 3.18
N GLY A 49 13.60 3.48 2.69
CA GLY A 49 14.21 3.67 1.38
C GLY A 49 15.60 3.04 1.26
N ASP A 50 16.44 3.24 2.28
CA ASP A 50 17.79 2.67 2.34
C ASP A 50 17.74 1.13 2.39
N ALA A 51 16.79 0.57 3.14
CA ALA A 51 16.58 -0.88 3.20
C ALA A 51 16.14 -1.45 1.84
N MET A 52 15.21 -0.78 1.14
CA MET A 52 14.76 -1.19 -0.19
C MET A 52 15.90 -1.13 -1.21
N GLU A 53 16.67 -0.05 -1.21
CA GLU A 53 17.86 0.10 -2.05
C GLU A 53 18.89 -1.02 -1.78
N ALA A 54 19.18 -1.31 -0.51
CA ALA A 54 20.11 -2.36 -0.13
C ALA A 54 19.61 -3.76 -0.53
N LEU A 55 18.32 -4.04 -0.37
CA LEU A 55 17.71 -5.31 -0.77
C LEU A 55 17.77 -5.51 -2.28
N THR A 56 17.41 -4.50 -3.05
CA THR A 56 17.50 -4.56 -4.53
C THR A 56 18.93 -4.74 -4.97
N ARG A 57 19.89 -4.00 -4.41
CA ARG A 57 21.32 -4.15 -4.71
C ARG A 57 21.81 -5.57 -4.41
N ALA A 58 21.43 -6.13 -3.26
CA ALA A 58 21.79 -7.49 -2.90
C ALA A 58 21.18 -8.53 -3.84
N LEU A 59 19.94 -8.33 -4.28
CA LEU A 59 19.27 -9.21 -5.23
C LEU A 59 19.93 -9.17 -6.61
N MET A 60 20.29 -7.97 -7.09
CA MET A 60 20.98 -7.80 -8.38
C MET A 60 22.38 -8.42 -8.36
N ALA A 61 23.09 -8.37 -7.24
CA ALA A 61 24.40 -9.01 -7.07
C ALA A 61 24.34 -10.54 -6.89
N MET A 62 23.15 -11.15 -6.88
CA MET A 62 23.01 -12.59 -6.68
C MET A 62 23.61 -13.36 -7.87
N PRO A 63 24.57 -14.28 -7.64
CA PRO A 63 25.18 -15.04 -8.72
C PRO A 63 24.18 -16.04 -9.30
N ILE A 64 24.09 -16.06 -10.63
CA ILE A 64 23.20 -16.97 -11.39
C ILE A 64 23.98 -18.06 -12.13
N GLY A 65 25.32 -18.00 -12.12
CA GLY A 65 26.19 -18.98 -12.80
C GLY A 65 25.81 -20.45 -12.56
N PRO A 66 25.60 -20.91 -11.31
CA PRO A 66 25.20 -22.29 -11.05
C PRO A 66 23.84 -22.68 -11.67
N LEU A 67 22.92 -21.71 -11.79
CA LEU A 67 21.62 -21.93 -12.42
C LEU A 67 21.74 -21.98 -13.94
N ALA A 68 22.54 -21.10 -14.54
CA ALA A 68 22.87 -21.12 -15.96
C ALA A 68 23.56 -22.43 -16.36
N GLU A 69 24.53 -22.89 -15.57
CA GLU A 69 25.22 -24.16 -15.79
C GLU A 69 24.26 -25.36 -15.69
N ALA A 70 23.30 -25.31 -14.77
CA ALA A 70 22.26 -26.33 -14.67
C ALA A 70 21.30 -26.32 -15.87
N ALA A 71 20.90 -25.13 -16.35
CA ALA A 71 20.07 -24.98 -17.53
C ALA A 71 20.76 -25.51 -18.79
N ALA A 72 22.03 -25.16 -19.01
CA ALA A 72 22.84 -25.60 -20.14
C ALA A 72 23.00 -27.13 -20.22
N ARG A 73 23.01 -27.82 -19.07
CA ARG A 73 23.03 -29.29 -19.02
C ARG A 73 21.72 -29.95 -19.45
N ILE A 74 20.60 -29.25 -19.25
CA ILE A 74 19.25 -29.77 -19.55
C ILE A 74 18.89 -29.43 -20.99
N ASP A 75 19.13 -28.18 -21.39
CA ASP A 75 18.87 -27.65 -22.72
C ASP A 75 20.12 -26.86 -23.18
N PRO A 76 20.99 -27.49 -23.99
CA PRO A 76 22.21 -26.85 -24.49
C PRO A 76 21.94 -25.67 -25.44
N ASP A 77 20.74 -25.59 -26.03
CA ASP A 77 20.34 -24.54 -26.96
C ASP A 77 19.64 -23.37 -26.24
N SER A 78 19.56 -23.40 -24.91
CA SER A 78 18.97 -22.35 -24.09
C SER A 78 19.79 -21.05 -24.12
N ASP A 79 19.13 -19.89 -24.11
CA ASP A 79 19.77 -18.57 -23.96
C ASP A 79 20.64 -18.45 -22.70
N LEU A 80 20.45 -19.34 -21.71
CA LEU A 80 21.25 -19.41 -20.49
C LEU A 80 22.58 -20.17 -20.65
N ALA A 81 22.77 -20.90 -21.76
CA ALA A 81 23.96 -21.69 -21.99
C ALA A 81 25.21 -20.83 -22.26
N ASP A 82 25.02 -19.63 -22.82
CA ASP A 82 26.09 -18.68 -23.13
C ASP A 82 26.35 -17.65 -22.00
N VAL A 83 25.61 -17.75 -20.89
CA VAL A 83 25.74 -16.82 -19.77
C VAL A 83 27.07 -17.08 -19.01
N PRO A 84 27.88 -16.05 -18.72
CA PRO A 84 29.12 -16.20 -17.97
C PRO A 84 28.91 -16.85 -16.59
N ALA A 85 29.89 -17.63 -16.13
CA ALA A 85 29.82 -18.34 -14.85
C ALA A 85 29.78 -17.40 -13.63
N ASP A 86 30.28 -16.18 -13.77
CA ASP A 86 30.25 -15.12 -12.77
C ASP A 86 29.08 -14.14 -12.96
N ALA A 87 28.18 -14.41 -13.91
CA ALA A 87 27.03 -13.57 -14.15
C ALA A 87 26.13 -13.50 -12.92
N THR A 88 25.49 -12.35 -12.79
CA THR A 88 24.56 -11.99 -11.72
C THR A 88 23.15 -11.80 -12.28
N LEU A 89 22.16 -11.71 -11.39
CA LEU A 89 20.79 -11.40 -11.80
C LEU A 89 20.68 -10.02 -12.49
N GLY A 90 21.55 -9.07 -12.11
CA GLY A 90 21.68 -7.78 -12.78
C GLY A 90 22.11 -7.91 -14.25
N ASP A 91 22.97 -8.87 -14.57
CA ASP A 91 23.43 -9.12 -15.95
C ASP A 91 22.30 -9.60 -16.87
N LEU A 92 21.40 -10.45 -16.36
CA LEU A 92 20.27 -10.98 -17.13
C LEU A 92 19.16 -9.97 -17.36
N THR A 93 18.93 -9.08 -16.40
CA THR A 93 17.81 -8.13 -16.44
C THR A 93 18.11 -6.86 -17.26
N GLY A 94 19.33 -6.77 -17.80
CA GLY A 94 19.87 -5.55 -18.39
C GLY A 94 20.38 -4.66 -17.27
N HIS A 95 21.70 -4.54 -17.15
CA HIS A 95 22.39 -3.74 -16.13
C HIS A 95 21.81 -2.30 -16.05
N ASP A 96 20.88 -2.08 -15.12
CA ASP A 96 20.43 -0.75 -14.71
C ASP A 96 21.02 -0.49 -13.33
N ASP A 97 22.26 0.02 -13.33
CA ASP A 97 23.03 0.33 -12.11
C ASP A 97 22.32 1.35 -11.22
N ASP A 98 21.45 2.18 -11.80
CA ASP A 98 20.67 3.20 -11.10
C ASP A 98 19.39 2.63 -10.47
N MET A 99 18.95 1.43 -10.85
CA MET A 99 17.68 0.85 -10.39
C MET A 99 17.56 0.74 -8.86
N PRO A 100 18.57 0.27 -8.09
CA PRO A 100 18.48 0.22 -6.64
C PRO A 100 18.28 1.61 -6.02
N SER A 101 19.03 2.61 -6.50
CA SER A 101 18.96 3.97 -5.98
C SER A 101 17.65 4.67 -6.38
N ARG A 102 17.14 4.43 -7.59
CA ARG A 102 15.83 4.90 -8.04
C ARG A 102 14.70 4.32 -7.20
N LEU A 103 14.70 3.01 -6.94
CA LEU A 103 13.69 2.37 -6.11
C LEU A 103 13.73 2.88 -4.66
N GLY A 104 14.92 3.11 -4.10
CA GLY A 104 15.09 3.75 -2.81
C GLY A 104 14.53 5.18 -2.79
N GLU A 105 14.79 5.97 -3.84
CA GLU A 105 14.28 7.34 -3.97
C GLU A 105 12.75 7.38 -4.12
N ASP A 106 12.18 6.51 -4.95
CA ASP A 106 10.74 6.36 -5.13
C ASP A 106 10.05 5.97 -3.81
N ALA A 107 10.63 5.05 -3.04
CA ALA A 107 10.12 4.67 -1.74
C ALA A 107 10.13 5.85 -0.74
N ARG A 108 11.22 6.63 -0.70
CA ARG A 108 11.31 7.85 0.14
C ARG A 108 10.29 8.91 -0.31
N HIS A 109 10.10 9.07 -1.62
CA HIS A 109 9.13 10.00 -2.19
C HIS A 109 7.69 9.61 -1.83
N ALA A 110 7.32 8.35 -2.04
CA ALA A 110 6.02 7.81 -1.67
C ALA A 110 5.76 7.93 -0.16
N GLY A 111 6.77 7.64 0.68
CA GLY A 111 6.68 7.78 2.13
C GLY A 111 6.38 9.21 2.56
N ARG A 112 7.06 10.22 1.99
CA ARG A 112 6.78 11.64 2.26
C ARG A 112 5.37 12.04 1.83
N ALA A 113 4.91 11.57 0.67
CA ALA A 113 3.56 11.86 0.19
C ALA A 113 2.49 11.25 1.11
N MET A 114 2.68 10.01 1.56
CA MET A 114 1.78 9.33 2.50
C MET A 114 1.76 10.03 3.87
N ALA A 115 2.92 10.46 4.39
CA ALA A 115 3.01 11.24 5.62
C ALA A 115 2.22 12.56 5.51
N SER A 116 2.39 13.30 4.42
CA SER A 116 1.63 14.52 4.16
C SER A 116 0.12 14.28 4.12
N MET A 117 -0.33 13.22 3.42
CA MET A 117 -1.75 12.88 3.37
C MET A 117 -2.31 12.51 4.75
N THR A 118 -1.52 11.78 5.54
CA THR A 118 -1.93 11.34 6.89
C THR A 118 -2.03 12.54 7.82
N ASN A 119 -1.09 13.49 7.74
CA ASN A 119 -1.15 14.73 8.50
C ASN A 119 -2.39 15.58 8.16
N GLU A 120 -2.77 15.68 6.89
CA GLU A 120 -4.01 16.38 6.51
C GLU A 120 -5.26 15.65 7.00
N MET A 121 -5.28 14.32 6.92
CA MET A 121 -6.38 13.52 7.47
C MET A 121 -6.51 13.72 8.99
N ALA A 122 -5.39 13.72 9.71
CA ALA A 122 -5.35 13.93 11.15
C ALA A 122 -5.91 15.31 11.55
N ARG A 123 -5.63 16.36 10.76
CA ARG A 123 -6.22 17.69 10.98
C ARG A 123 -7.74 17.72 10.82
N MET A 124 -8.30 16.83 9.99
CA MET A 124 -9.75 16.75 9.78
C MET A 124 -10.46 15.87 10.83
N LEU A 125 -9.75 15.04 11.60
CA LEU A 125 -10.34 14.13 12.59
C LEU A 125 -11.23 14.83 13.63
N PRO A 126 -10.84 15.96 14.25
CA PRO A 126 -11.67 16.60 15.27
C PRO A 126 -13.03 17.04 14.72
N MET A 127 -13.08 17.47 13.46
CA MET A 127 -14.32 17.83 12.77
C MET A 127 -15.24 16.63 12.62
N PHE A 128 -14.70 15.48 12.21
CA PHE A 128 -15.48 14.25 12.09
C PHE A 128 -16.00 13.75 13.44
N GLU A 129 -15.18 13.84 14.49
CA GLU A 129 -15.64 13.51 15.85
C GLU A 129 -16.77 14.41 16.33
N ALA A 130 -16.66 15.73 16.08
CA ALA A 130 -17.69 16.68 16.45
C ALA A 130 -19.02 16.36 15.76
N MET A 131 -18.98 16.05 14.45
CA MET A 131 -20.14 15.65 13.67
C MET A 131 -20.75 14.33 14.18
N ALA A 132 -19.92 13.36 14.55
CA ALA A 132 -20.39 12.10 15.13
C ALA A 132 -21.07 12.30 16.50
N ARG A 133 -20.51 13.15 17.37
CA ARG A 133 -21.12 13.49 18.67
C ARG A 133 -22.46 14.19 18.50
N ASP A 134 -22.55 15.15 17.57
CA ASP A 134 -23.78 15.88 17.29
C ASP A 134 -24.89 14.94 16.78
N MET A 135 -24.56 14.06 15.83
CA MET A 135 -25.51 13.07 15.31
C MET A 135 -25.99 12.10 16.40
N ALA A 136 -25.11 11.68 17.31
CA ALA A 136 -25.46 10.84 18.44
C ALA A 136 -26.42 11.54 19.42
N ALA A 137 -26.18 12.82 19.72
CA ALA A 137 -27.05 13.63 20.57
C ALA A 137 -28.45 13.79 19.95
N GLN A 138 -28.53 14.09 18.65
CA GLN A 138 -29.80 14.19 17.92
C GLN A 138 -30.59 12.87 17.91
N TRP A 139 -29.90 11.73 17.86
CA TRP A 139 -30.54 10.42 17.91
C TRP A 139 -31.12 10.12 19.29
N GLN A 140 -30.37 10.45 20.36
CA GLN A 140 -30.83 10.28 21.74
C GLN A 140 -32.10 11.11 22.02
N ASP A 141 -32.10 12.38 21.60
CA ASP A 141 -33.24 13.28 21.74
C ASP A 141 -34.49 12.75 20.99
N ARG A 142 -34.32 12.21 19.78
CA ARG A 142 -35.43 11.57 19.05
C ARG A 142 -35.98 10.34 19.76
N MET A 143 -35.13 9.55 20.41
CA MET A 143 -35.54 8.34 21.13
C MET A 143 -36.25 8.66 22.46
N GLU A 144 -35.88 9.74 23.13
CA GLU A 144 -36.59 10.23 24.32
C GLU A 144 -37.98 10.74 23.96
N ARG A 145 -38.10 11.59 22.94
CA ARG A 145 -39.41 12.07 22.46
C ARG A 145 -40.34 10.93 22.04
N ALA A 146 -39.82 9.90 21.38
CA ALA A 146 -40.60 8.71 21.01
C ALA A 146 -41.05 7.85 22.21
N ARG A 147 -40.41 7.97 23.38
CA ARG A 147 -40.81 7.30 24.62
C ARG A 147 -41.87 8.08 25.39
N GLU A 148 -41.83 9.40 25.32
CA GLU A 148 -42.82 10.27 25.98
C GLU A 148 -44.18 10.30 25.25
N GLU A 149 -44.20 9.98 23.96
CA GLU A 149 -45.42 9.87 23.14
C GLU A 149 -46.14 8.49 23.24
N ARG A 150 -45.69 7.59 24.12
CA ARG A 150 -46.31 6.27 24.39
C ARG A 150 -46.95 6.22 25.77
#